data_AF-A0AA89BJ16-F1
#
_entry.id   AF-A0AA89BJ16-F1
#
_cell.length_a   1.000
_cell.length_b   1.000
_cell.length_c   1.000
_cell.angle_alpha   90.00
_cell.angle_beta   90.00
_cell.angle_gamma   90.00
#
_symmetry.space_group_name_H-M   'P 1'
#
loop_
_entity.id
_entity.type
_entity.pdbx_description
1 polymer ?
#
loop_
_entity_poly.entity_id
_entity_poly.type
_entity_poly.pdbx_seq_one_letter_code
_entity_poly.pdbx_strand_id
1 'polypeptide(L)'
;DDQILFNGTLFYAVNLTIKGASHLPLWRTDGVIITILLHIGAVEFLYYWLHRALHHHFLYSRYHSHHHSSIVTEPITSVIHPFAEHIAYFALFAIPLLTVVFTGTGSLASFFGYITYIDFMNNLGHCNFEVIPKRLFSIFPPLKYLMYTPTFHSLHHTQFRTNYSLFMPFYDYIYGTMDKSSDTLYETSLRRQDESPDVVYLTHLTTPESIYHMRLGFASLASKPYTSKWYLCLLWPVTFWSIMVTWIYGKTFVVERNIFKERKLQTWVIPKYKIQYYIHWQRESINRLIEEAILKAEERGTKGGELNRNGEFYIRRHPGLKVKLVDGSSLVVAVVLNSIPRGTTQVALRGDLSKVAYHIAFALCQRGIQVTTSSKDEYTKIKATLQQEAGNKLVLTKSCSAKTWLVGDGLSKEEQMKASKGATFIPFSQFPPMKVRKDCFYHNTPAMLAPKHLENLDSCENWLPRRVMSAWRIAGILHVLEGWNAHECDNMMFNIDKIWQASLQHGFQPLMTSTEVKP
;
A
#
# COMPACT_ATOMS: atom_id res chain seq x y z
N ASP A 1 -18.24 -10.98 0.57
CA ASP A 1 -18.69 -10.75 -0.80
C ASP A 1 -19.90 -11.65 -1.00
N ASP A 2 -21.07 -11.03 -1.05
CA ASP A 2 -22.35 -11.76 -1.07
C ASP A 2 -22.52 -12.54 -2.38
N GLN A 3 -21.86 -12.11 -3.47
CA GLN A 3 -21.90 -12.81 -4.75
C GLN A 3 -21.14 -14.13 -4.69
N ILE A 4 -19.97 -14.17 -4.02
CA ILE A 4 -19.22 -15.41 -3.81
C ILE A 4 -20.04 -16.40 -2.96
N LEU A 5 -20.65 -15.91 -1.88
CA LEU A 5 -21.50 -16.73 -1.02
C LEU A 5 -22.71 -17.26 -1.80
N PHE A 6 -23.40 -16.39 -2.54
CA PHE A 6 -24.55 -16.76 -3.37
C PHE A 6 -24.19 -17.79 -4.44
N ASN A 7 -23.14 -17.54 -5.24
CA ASN A 7 -22.68 -18.48 -6.27
C ASN A 7 -22.22 -19.81 -5.66
N GLY A 8 -21.51 -19.77 -4.54
CA GLY A 8 -21.08 -20.97 -3.81
C GLY A 8 -22.27 -21.80 -3.32
N THR A 9 -23.28 -21.18 -2.71
CA THR A 9 -24.51 -21.84 -2.30
C THR A 9 -25.30 -22.38 -3.49
N LEU A 10 -25.38 -21.62 -4.59
CA LEU A 10 -26.05 -22.05 -5.82
C LEU A 10 -25.38 -23.28 -6.42
N PHE A 11 -24.05 -23.28 -6.58
CA PHE A 11 -23.31 -24.43 -7.10
C PHE A 11 -23.39 -25.63 -6.17
N TYR A 12 -23.37 -25.42 -4.86
CA TYR A 12 -23.58 -26.48 -3.88
C TYR A 12 -24.98 -27.09 -4.00
N ALA A 13 -26.02 -26.26 -4.11
CA ALA A 13 -27.38 -26.73 -4.33
C ALA A 13 -27.50 -27.52 -5.65
N VAL A 14 -26.95 -26.99 -6.74
CA VAL A 14 -26.90 -27.66 -8.04
C VAL A 14 -26.21 -29.02 -7.95
N ASN A 15 -25.08 -29.11 -7.24
CA ASN A 15 -24.34 -30.35 -7.03
C ASN A 15 -25.19 -31.41 -6.30
N LEU A 16 -26.00 -30.99 -5.33
CA LEU A 16 -26.90 -31.87 -4.58
C LEU A 16 -28.16 -32.27 -5.37
N THR A 17 -28.70 -31.38 -6.21
CA THR A 17 -30.01 -31.59 -6.84
C THR A 17 -29.92 -32.17 -8.25
N ILE A 18 -28.88 -31.84 -9.03
CA ILE A 18 -28.77 -32.25 -10.43
C ILE A 18 -28.01 -33.58 -10.51
N LYS A 19 -28.70 -34.63 -11.01
CA LYS A 19 -28.09 -35.95 -11.23
C LYS A 19 -26.89 -35.83 -12.18
N GLY A 20 -25.74 -36.35 -11.76
CA GLY A 20 -24.49 -36.31 -12.52
C GLY A 20 -23.61 -35.07 -12.30
N ALA A 21 -24.12 -34.02 -11.63
CA ALA A 21 -23.32 -32.83 -11.31
C ALA A 21 -22.17 -33.14 -10.34
N SER A 22 -22.33 -34.11 -9.45
CA SER A 22 -21.30 -34.63 -8.55
C SER A 22 -20.20 -35.45 -9.25
N HIS A 23 -20.39 -35.81 -10.53
CA HIS A 23 -19.52 -36.71 -11.29
C HIS A 23 -19.05 -36.11 -12.62
N LEU A 24 -19.01 -34.77 -12.73
CA LEU A 24 -18.50 -34.12 -13.93
C LEU A 24 -17.02 -34.48 -14.16
N PRO A 25 -16.62 -34.80 -15.41
CA PRO A 25 -15.21 -35.03 -15.72
C PRO A 25 -14.42 -33.74 -15.51
N LEU A 26 -13.15 -33.88 -15.15
CA LEU A 26 -12.25 -32.71 -15.02
C LEU A 26 -12.12 -31.96 -16.35
N TRP A 27 -12.00 -32.70 -17.45
CA TRP A 27 -11.79 -32.16 -18.78
C TRP A 27 -12.66 -32.87 -19.81
N ARG A 28 -13.22 -32.10 -20.76
CA ARG A 28 -13.92 -32.65 -21.92
C ARG A 28 -13.83 -31.69 -23.10
N THR A 29 -13.10 -32.11 -24.14
CA THR A 29 -12.67 -31.22 -25.23
C THR A 29 -13.84 -30.67 -26.05
N ASP A 30 -14.83 -31.49 -26.38
CA ASP A 30 -16.02 -31.07 -27.13
C ASP A 30 -16.84 -30.01 -26.36
N GLY A 31 -17.06 -30.19 -25.06
CA GLY A 31 -17.73 -29.21 -24.21
C GLY A 31 -16.97 -27.89 -24.10
N VAL A 32 -15.65 -27.94 -23.95
CA VAL A 32 -14.79 -26.74 -23.93
C VAL A 32 -14.89 -26.00 -25.27
N ILE A 33 -14.80 -26.71 -26.40
CA ILE A 33 -14.90 -26.11 -27.74
C ILE A 33 -16.30 -25.48 -27.95
N ILE A 34 -17.38 -26.20 -27.62
CA ILE A 34 -18.75 -25.67 -27.72
C ILE A 34 -18.89 -24.39 -26.89
N THR A 35 -18.35 -24.39 -25.67
CA THR A 35 -18.39 -23.22 -24.78
C THR A 35 -17.71 -22.00 -25.42
N ILE A 36 -16.50 -22.20 -25.97
CA ILE A 36 -15.73 -21.15 -26.65
C ILE A 36 -16.47 -20.62 -27.88
N LEU A 37 -16.99 -21.51 -28.73
CA LEU A 37 -17.68 -21.13 -29.96
C LEU A 37 -18.97 -20.37 -29.68
N LEU A 38 -19.76 -20.81 -28.69
CA LEU A 38 -20.98 -20.12 -28.29
C LEU A 38 -20.69 -18.76 -27.68
N HIS A 39 -19.58 -18.62 -26.95
CA HIS A 39 -19.17 -17.32 -26.43
C HIS A 39 -18.80 -16.36 -27.56
N ILE A 40 -17.82 -16.75 -28.40
CA ILE A 40 -17.30 -15.94 -29.51
C ILE A 40 -18.42 -15.56 -30.50
N GLY A 41 -19.37 -16.47 -30.74
CA GLY A 41 -20.49 -16.24 -31.65
C GLY A 41 -21.69 -15.60 -30.97
N ALA A 42 -22.49 -16.42 -30.30
CA ALA A 42 -23.82 -16.05 -29.84
C ALA A 42 -23.79 -15.02 -28.70
N VAL A 43 -22.94 -15.22 -27.69
CA VAL A 43 -22.89 -14.34 -26.52
C VAL A 43 -22.41 -12.94 -26.89
N GLU A 44 -21.29 -12.84 -27.61
CA GLU A 44 -20.74 -11.55 -28.06
C GLU A 44 -21.71 -10.79 -28.97
N PHE A 45 -22.36 -11.50 -29.90
CA PHE A 45 -23.35 -10.88 -30.80
C PHE A 45 -24.56 -10.34 -30.04
N LEU A 46 -25.17 -11.16 -29.17
CA LEU A 46 -26.35 -10.78 -28.40
C LEU A 46 -26.01 -9.68 -27.39
N TYR A 47 -24.83 -9.73 -26.77
CA TYR A 47 -24.36 -8.67 -25.88
C TYR A 47 -24.27 -7.34 -26.61
N TYR A 48 -23.60 -7.31 -27.77
CA TYR A 48 -23.38 -6.08 -28.53
C TYR A 48 -24.70 -5.33 -28.79
N TRP A 49 -25.73 -6.05 -29.22
CA TRP A 49 -27.05 -5.45 -29.48
C TRP A 49 -27.81 -5.09 -28.21
N LEU A 50 -27.76 -5.93 -27.17
CA LEU A 50 -28.36 -5.62 -25.88
C LEU A 50 -27.73 -4.36 -25.28
N HIS A 51 -26.41 -4.28 -25.26
CA HIS A 51 -25.66 -3.16 -24.72
C HIS A 51 -25.94 -1.87 -25.52
N ARG A 52 -25.93 -1.95 -26.86
CA ARG A 52 -26.31 -0.82 -27.70
C ARG A 52 -27.76 -0.36 -27.45
N ALA A 53 -28.69 -1.29 -27.22
CA ALA A 53 -30.06 -0.97 -26.84
C ALA A 53 -30.13 -0.31 -25.45
N LEU A 54 -29.33 -0.75 -24.49
CA LEU A 54 -29.20 -0.13 -23.17
C LEU A 54 -28.70 1.32 -23.23
N HIS A 55 -27.96 1.69 -24.28
CA HIS A 55 -27.56 3.08 -24.56
C HIS A 55 -28.63 3.92 -25.26
N HIS A 56 -29.78 3.35 -25.60
CA HIS A 56 -30.94 4.13 -26.00
C HIS A 56 -31.50 4.91 -24.81
N HIS A 57 -31.82 6.20 -25.01
CA HIS A 57 -32.15 7.17 -23.95
C HIS A 57 -33.08 6.63 -22.83
N PHE A 58 -34.10 5.86 -23.19
CA PHE A 58 -35.05 5.28 -22.25
C PHE A 58 -34.43 4.22 -21.33
N LEU A 59 -33.67 3.27 -21.90
CA LEU A 59 -33.02 2.20 -21.14
C LEU A 59 -31.79 2.72 -20.40
N TYR A 60 -31.07 3.68 -20.98
CA TYR A 60 -29.91 4.27 -20.37
C TYR A 60 -30.27 4.96 -19.05
N SER A 61 -31.26 5.86 -19.08
CA SER A 61 -31.68 6.59 -17.88
C SER A 61 -32.19 5.70 -16.74
N ARG A 62 -32.71 4.51 -17.04
CA ARG A 62 -33.36 3.62 -16.05
C ARG A 62 -32.49 2.46 -15.58
N TYR A 63 -31.64 1.94 -16.45
CA TYR A 63 -30.90 0.72 -16.20
C TYR A 63 -29.39 0.95 -16.30
N HIS A 64 -28.91 1.61 -17.35
CA HIS A 64 -27.46 1.60 -17.62
C HIS A 64 -26.67 2.81 -17.10
N SER A 65 -27.34 3.93 -16.79
CA SER A 65 -26.68 5.18 -16.35
C SER A 65 -25.95 5.06 -15.01
N HIS A 66 -26.42 4.20 -14.10
CA HIS A 66 -25.75 3.97 -12.82
C HIS A 66 -24.39 3.28 -13.00
N HIS A 67 -24.31 2.30 -13.90
CA HIS A 67 -23.04 1.67 -14.27
C HIS A 67 -22.04 2.71 -14.80
N HIS A 68 -22.51 3.59 -15.69
CA HIS A 68 -21.75 4.69 -16.29
C HIS A 68 -21.46 5.88 -15.38
N SER A 69 -22.01 5.91 -14.16
CA SER A 69 -21.67 6.94 -13.18
C SER A 69 -20.19 6.86 -12.75
N SER A 70 -19.58 5.69 -12.93
CA SER A 70 -18.16 5.41 -12.69
C SER A 70 -17.32 5.68 -13.94
N ILE A 71 -17.20 6.95 -14.35
CA ILE A 71 -16.41 7.36 -15.54
C ILE A 71 -14.96 6.86 -15.47
N VAL A 72 -14.36 6.95 -14.27
CA VAL A 72 -13.11 6.28 -13.96
C VAL A 72 -13.48 4.91 -13.40
N THR A 73 -13.42 3.88 -14.24
CA THR A 73 -13.87 2.54 -13.86
C THR A 73 -12.96 1.93 -12.79
N GLU A 74 -13.54 1.12 -11.92
CA GLU A 74 -12.81 0.22 -11.04
C GLU A 74 -13.31 -1.21 -11.30
N PRO A 75 -12.56 -2.28 -10.97
CA PRO A 75 -13.02 -3.66 -11.21
C PRO A 75 -14.43 -3.93 -10.65
N ILE A 76 -14.81 -3.30 -9.54
CA ILE A 76 -16.14 -3.42 -8.95
C ILE A 76 -17.26 -2.83 -9.84
N THR A 77 -16.97 -1.81 -10.65
CA THR A 77 -17.92 -1.24 -11.63
C THR A 77 -18.48 -2.31 -12.56
N SER A 78 -17.69 -3.35 -12.84
CA SER A 78 -18.02 -4.46 -13.74
C SER A 78 -19.23 -5.30 -13.30
N VAL A 79 -19.61 -5.27 -12.02
CA VAL A 79 -20.74 -6.03 -11.47
C VAL A 79 -21.90 -5.15 -11.01
N ILE A 80 -21.72 -3.83 -11.03
CA ILE A 80 -22.73 -2.87 -10.57
C ILE A 80 -23.71 -2.58 -11.71
N HIS A 81 -24.84 -3.29 -11.69
CA HIS A 81 -25.95 -3.12 -12.63
C HIS A 81 -27.29 -3.20 -11.89
N PRO A 82 -28.34 -2.50 -12.34
CA PRO A 82 -29.68 -2.70 -11.80
C PRO A 82 -30.19 -4.12 -12.04
N PHE A 83 -31.13 -4.55 -11.19
CA PHE A 83 -31.61 -5.92 -11.12
C PHE A 83 -32.00 -6.54 -12.49
N ALA A 84 -32.76 -5.81 -13.31
CA ALA A 84 -33.21 -6.32 -14.61
C ALA A 84 -32.06 -6.49 -15.62
N GLU A 85 -31.10 -5.56 -15.63
CA GLU A 85 -29.89 -5.67 -16.46
C GLU A 85 -29.04 -6.86 -16.00
N HIS A 86 -28.95 -7.08 -14.68
CA HIS A 86 -28.27 -8.23 -14.11
C HIS A 86 -28.91 -9.56 -14.54
N ILE A 87 -30.25 -9.67 -14.55
CA ILE A 87 -30.96 -10.85 -15.07
C ILE A 87 -30.65 -11.07 -16.55
N ALA A 88 -30.66 -10.00 -17.36
CA ALA A 88 -30.39 -10.09 -18.79
C ALA A 88 -28.97 -10.61 -19.06
N TYR A 89 -27.96 -10.07 -18.37
CA TYR A 89 -26.58 -10.55 -18.48
C TYR A 89 -26.42 -11.97 -17.93
N PHE A 90 -27.06 -12.32 -16.82
CA PHE A 90 -27.02 -13.68 -16.28
C PHE A 90 -27.59 -14.68 -17.27
N ALA A 91 -28.76 -14.39 -17.86
CA ALA A 91 -29.38 -15.25 -18.89
C ALA A 91 -28.48 -15.39 -20.12
N LEU A 92 -27.86 -14.28 -20.56
CA LEU A 92 -26.93 -14.27 -21.68
C LEU A 92 -25.68 -15.12 -21.41
N PHE A 93 -25.03 -14.94 -20.27
CA PHE A 93 -23.84 -15.71 -19.90
C PHE A 93 -24.15 -17.16 -19.53
N ALA A 94 -25.40 -17.47 -19.16
CA ALA A 94 -25.84 -18.84 -18.95
C ALA A 94 -25.91 -19.66 -20.26
N ILE A 95 -25.95 -19.03 -21.44
CA ILE A 95 -26.12 -19.75 -22.72
C ILE A 95 -25.08 -20.87 -22.89
N PRO A 96 -23.75 -20.62 -22.86
CA PRO A 96 -22.78 -21.70 -23.08
C PRO A 96 -22.84 -22.76 -21.98
N LEU A 97 -23.05 -22.35 -20.72
CA LEU A 97 -23.12 -23.25 -19.57
C LEU A 97 -24.34 -24.19 -19.66
N LEU A 98 -25.51 -23.64 -19.94
CA LEU A 98 -26.73 -24.43 -20.11
C LEU A 98 -26.63 -25.33 -21.34
N THR A 99 -26.04 -24.88 -22.44
CA THR A 99 -25.85 -25.74 -23.61
C THR A 99 -25.03 -26.98 -23.25
N VAL A 100 -23.88 -26.84 -22.58
CA VAL A 100 -23.07 -28.01 -22.22
C VAL A 100 -23.73 -28.89 -21.15
N VAL A 101 -24.62 -28.36 -20.31
CA VAL A 101 -25.49 -29.18 -19.46
C VAL A 101 -26.45 -30.02 -20.32
N PHE A 102 -27.19 -29.37 -21.23
CA PHE A 102 -28.25 -30.03 -22.01
C PHE A 102 -27.71 -31.03 -23.03
N THR A 103 -26.56 -30.76 -23.63
CA THR A 103 -25.89 -31.70 -24.54
C THR A 103 -25.12 -32.79 -23.80
N GLY A 104 -25.18 -32.82 -22.46
CA GLY A 104 -24.47 -33.76 -21.62
C GLY A 104 -22.96 -33.66 -21.79
N THR A 105 -22.47 -32.47 -22.15
CA THR A 105 -21.13 -32.18 -22.67
C THR A 105 -20.22 -31.45 -21.67
N GLY A 106 -20.77 -31.10 -20.51
CA GLY A 106 -20.10 -30.34 -19.47
C GLY A 106 -18.92 -31.04 -18.81
N SER A 107 -17.95 -30.24 -18.37
CA SER A 107 -16.79 -30.61 -17.57
C SER A 107 -16.42 -29.51 -16.58
N LEU A 108 -15.72 -29.85 -15.50
CA LEU A 108 -15.26 -28.86 -14.52
C LEU A 108 -14.45 -27.74 -15.20
N ALA A 109 -13.57 -28.09 -16.14
CA ALA A 109 -12.82 -27.12 -16.94
C ALA A 109 -13.72 -26.18 -17.75
N SER A 110 -14.78 -26.67 -18.41
CA SER A 110 -15.70 -25.80 -19.16
C SER A 110 -16.48 -24.82 -18.26
N PHE A 111 -16.98 -25.26 -17.09
CA PHE A 111 -17.73 -24.38 -16.18
C PHE A 111 -16.81 -23.37 -15.51
N PHE A 112 -15.80 -23.85 -14.77
CA PHE A 112 -14.91 -22.97 -14.02
C PHE A 112 -14.06 -22.11 -14.93
N GLY A 113 -13.57 -22.66 -16.05
CA GLY A 113 -12.79 -21.90 -17.03
C GLY A 113 -13.60 -20.78 -17.67
N TYR A 114 -14.86 -21.05 -18.03
CA TYR A 114 -15.73 -20.02 -18.61
C TYR A 114 -16.09 -18.91 -17.63
N ILE A 115 -16.54 -19.26 -16.42
CA ILE A 115 -16.88 -18.26 -15.39
C ILE A 115 -15.64 -17.42 -15.05
N THR A 116 -14.48 -18.07 -14.86
CA THR A 116 -13.22 -17.36 -14.60
C THR A 116 -12.85 -16.43 -15.74
N TYR A 117 -13.06 -16.85 -17.00
CA TYR A 117 -12.81 -16.00 -18.16
C TYR A 117 -13.72 -14.78 -18.21
N ILE A 118 -15.03 -14.94 -18.00
CA ILE A 118 -15.98 -13.81 -17.94
C ILE A 118 -15.57 -12.82 -16.85
N ASP A 119 -15.34 -13.31 -15.63
CA ASP A 119 -14.96 -12.46 -14.49
C ASP A 119 -13.62 -11.77 -14.73
N PHE A 120 -12.63 -12.50 -15.26
CA PHE A 120 -11.31 -11.96 -15.55
C PHE A 120 -11.38 -10.85 -16.59
N MET A 121 -12.03 -11.11 -17.73
CA MET A 121 -12.12 -10.13 -18.81
C MET A 121 -12.90 -8.90 -18.38
N ASN A 122 -14.03 -9.07 -17.70
CA ASN A 122 -14.84 -7.97 -17.23
C ASN A 122 -14.09 -7.09 -16.20
N ASN A 123 -13.38 -7.70 -15.25
CA ASN A 123 -12.52 -6.98 -14.33
C ASN A 123 -11.34 -6.29 -15.02
N LEU A 124 -10.74 -6.92 -16.03
CA LEU A 124 -9.68 -6.35 -16.85
C LEU A 124 -10.16 -5.08 -17.57
N GLY A 125 -11.34 -5.10 -18.20
CA GLY A 125 -11.89 -3.93 -18.88
C GLY A 125 -12.13 -2.74 -17.96
N HIS A 126 -12.52 -3.01 -16.71
CA HIS A 126 -12.85 -1.98 -15.74
C HIS A 126 -11.69 -1.60 -14.81
N CYS A 127 -10.51 -2.22 -14.93
CA CYS A 127 -9.40 -1.96 -14.00
C CYS A 127 -8.75 -0.57 -14.16
N ASN A 128 -9.09 0.14 -15.25
CA ASN A 128 -8.57 1.48 -15.57
C ASN A 128 -7.03 1.56 -15.59
N PHE A 129 -6.38 0.44 -15.91
CA PHE A 129 -4.93 0.34 -16.02
C PHE A 129 -4.56 -0.52 -17.23
N GLU A 130 -3.83 0.07 -18.19
CA GLU A 130 -3.43 -0.66 -19.39
C GLU A 130 -2.28 -1.63 -19.10
N VAL A 131 -2.60 -2.92 -19.09
CA VAL A 131 -1.63 -4.00 -18.83
C VAL A 131 -1.27 -4.79 -20.09
N ILE A 132 -2.00 -4.62 -21.19
CA ILE A 132 -1.84 -5.45 -22.38
C ILE A 132 -0.67 -4.93 -23.21
N PRO A 133 0.45 -5.67 -23.31
CA PRO A 133 1.64 -5.17 -23.99
C PRO A 133 1.45 -5.19 -25.51
N LYS A 134 1.98 -4.17 -26.20
CA LYS A 134 1.92 -4.06 -27.67
C LYS A 134 2.43 -5.30 -28.41
N ARG A 135 3.43 -5.97 -27.85
CA ARG A 135 4.01 -7.20 -28.42
C ARG A 135 2.97 -8.29 -28.63
N LEU A 136 1.95 -8.37 -27.79
CA LEU A 136 0.91 -9.39 -27.90
C LEU A 136 0.14 -9.24 -29.22
N PHE A 137 -0.27 -8.02 -29.56
CA PHE A 137 -0.91 -7.72 -30.84
C PHE A 137 0.04 -7.76 -32.03
N SER A 138 1.33 -7.56 -31.84
CA SER A 138 2.32 -7.73 -32.91
C SER A 138 2.56 -9.21 -33.26
N ILE A 139 2.53 -10.11 -32.27
CA ILE A 139 2.74 -11.56 -32.48
C ILE A 139 1.50 -12.19 -33.14
N PHE A 140 0.30 -11.81 -32.69
CA PHE A 140 -0.95 -12.29 -33.26
C PHE A 140 -1.91 -11.11 -33.54
N PRO A 141 -1.76 -10.44 -34.70
CA PRO A 141 -2.58 -9.28 -35.07
C PRO A 141 -4.10 -9.47 -34.99
N PRO A 142 -4.67 -10.64 -35.34
CA PRO A 142 -6.11 -10.87 -35.20
C PRO A 142 -6.63 -10.70 -33.77
N LEU A 143 -5.78 -10.88 -32.74
CA LEU A 143 -6.19 -10.75 -31.34
C LEU A 143 -6.81 -9.39 -31.02
N LYS A 144 -6.41 -8.32 -31.72
CA LYS A 144 -6.97 -6.97 -31.56
C LYS A 144 -8.50 -6.94 -31.73
N TYR A 145 -9.05 -7.84 -32.55
CA TYR A 145 -10.49 -7.95 -32.78
C TYR A 145 -11.17 -8.94 -31.83
N LEU A 146 -10.40 -9.87 -31.26
CA LEU A 146 -10.89 -10.97 -30.42
C LEU A 146 -10.75 -10.67 -28.92
N MET A 147 -10.13 -9.56 -28.54
CA MET A 147 -9.91 -9.17 -27.15
C MET A 147 -9.76 -7.66 -27.05
N TYR A 148 -10.61 -7.00 -26.27
CA TYR A 148 -10.47 -5.58 -25.98
C TYR A 148 -9.29 -5.33 -25.05
N THR A 149 -8.93 -4.06 -24.89
CA THR A 149 -8.02 -3.58 -23.86
C THR A 149 -8.78 -2.81 -22.78
N PRO A 150 -8.22 -2.65 -21.56
CA PRO A 150 -8.76 -1.74 -20.54
C PRO A 150 -9.00 -0.33 -21.09
N THR A 151 -8.09 0.17 -21.94
CA THR A 151 -8.26 1.48 -22.60
C THR A 151 -9.45 1.54 -23.55
N PHE A 152 -9.71 0.48 -24.32
CA PHE A 152 -10.86 0.41 -25.22
C PHE A 152 -12.19 0.53 -24.46
N HIS A 153 -12.31 -0.19 -23.33
CA HIS A 153 -13.51 -0.18 -22.49
C HIS A 153 -13.64 1.09 -21.64
N SER A 154 -12.53 1.61 -21.12
CA SER A 154 -12.54 2.91 -20.43
C SER A 154 -13.02 4.04 -21.35
N LEU A 155 -12.69 3.98 -22.64
CA LEU A 155 -13.17 4.94 -23.62
C LEU A 155 -14.69 4.85 -23.84
N HIS A 156 -15.27 3.65 -23.73
CA HIS A 156 -16.72 3.46 -23.72
C HIS A 156 -17.37 4.22 -22.54
N HIS A 157 -16.83 4.08 -21.33
CA HIS A 157 -17.30 4.77 -20.11
C HIS A 157 -17.13 6.29 -20.13
N THR A 158 -16.33 6.84 -21.06
CA THR A 158 -16.11 8.29 -21.18
C THR A 158 -16.88 8.91 -22.34
N GLN A 159 -17.03 8.21 -23.47
CA GLN A 159 -17.72 8.71 -24.66
C GLN A 159 -19.18 8.26 -24.75
N PHE A 160 -19.56 7.18 -24.05
CA PHE A 160 -20.89 6.55 -23.96
C PHE A 160 -21.47 6.01 -25.28
N ARG A 161 -21.03 6.50 -26.45
CA ARG A 161 -21.67 6.23 -27.75
C ARG A 161 -20.83 5.38 -28.71
N THR A 162 -19.76 4.80 -28.23
CA THR A 162 -18.77 4.04 -29.00
C THR A 162 -18.32 2.82 -28.20
N ASN A 163 -17.68 1.84 -28.86
CA ASN A 163 -17.06 0.68 -28.21
C ASN A 163 -18.07 -0.16 -27.38
N TYR A 164 -19.11 -0.71 -28.02
CA TYR A 164 -20.19 -1.46 -27.35
C TYR A 164 -19.93 -2.96 -27.17
N SER A 165 -18.89 -3.51 -27.82
CA SER A 165 -18.56 -4.94 -27.74
C SER A 165 -18.35 -5.42 -26.31
N LEU A 166 -18.68 -6.71 -26.05
CA LEU A 166 -18.43 -7.33 -24.75
C LEU A 166 -16.94 -7.52 -24.53
N PHE A 167 -16.28 -8.52 -25.12
CA PHE A 167 -14.83 -8.71 -25.00
C PHE A 167 -14.14 -8.66 -26.36
N MET A 168 -14.90 -8.79 -27.44
CA MET A 168 -14.37 -8.84 -28.80
C MET A 168 -14.74 -7.57 -29.57
N PRO A 169 -13.81 -6.61 -29.76
CA PRO A 169 -14.06 -5.39 -30.55
C PRO A 169 -14.56 -5.64 -31.97
N PHE A 170 -14.45 -6.87 -32.48
CA PHE A 170 -14.95 -7.34 -33.78
C PHE A 170 -16.25 -6.68 -34.25
N TYR A 171 -17.31 -6.66 -33.40
CA TYR A 171 -18.60 -6.08 -33.79
C TYR A 171 -18.57 -4.55 -33.90
N ASP A 172 -17.80 -3.84 -33.05
CA ASP A 172 -17.58 -2.41 -33.21
C ASP A 172 -16.86 -2.05 -34.51
N TYR A 173 -15.96 -2.91 -34.99
CA TYR A 173 -15.33 -2.73 -36.30
C TYR A 173 -16.32 -2.99 -37.45
N ILE A 174 -17.14 -4.04 -37.37
CA ILE A 174 -18.13 -4.36 -38.41
C ILE A 174 -19.18 -3.26 -38.54
N TYR A 175 -19.71 -2.78 -37.41
CA TYR A 175 -20.82 -1.82 -37.39
C TYR A 175 -20.35 -0.36 -37.31
N GLY A 176 -19.03 -0.11 -37.35
CA GLY A 176 -18.46 1.23 -37.37
C GLY A 176 -18.71 2.04 -36.09
N THR A 177 -18.81 1.37 -34.95
CA THR A 177 -19.03 1.99 -33.63
C THR A 177 -17.76 2.10 -32.78
N MET A 178 -16.60 1.74 -33.33
CA MET A 178 -15.31 1.92 -32.68
C MET A 178 -14.90 3.40 -32.60
N ASP A 179 -14.47 3.86 -31.43
CA ASP A 179 -14.00 5.24 -31.24
C ASP A 179 -12.65 5.46 -31.92
N LYS A 180 -12.55 6.51 -32.74
CA LYS A 180 -11.36 6.85 -33.54
C LYS A 180 -10.07 7.03 -32.71
N SER A 181 -10.20 7.39 -31.43
CA SER A 181 -9.06 7.57 -30.53
C SER A 181 -8.60 6.28 -29.84
N SER A 182 -9.29 5.15 -30.00
CA SER A 182 -8.98 3.88 -29.29
C SER A 182 -7.50 3.47 -29.43
N ASP A 183 -6.97 3.46 -30.66
CA ASP A 183 -5.58 3.07 -30.91
C ASP A 183 -4.58 4.08 -30.34
N THR A 184 -4.90 5.38 -30.44
CA THR A 184 -4.04 6.45 -29.91
C THR A 184 -4.00 6.44 -28.39
N LEU A 185 -5.12 6.16 -27.73
CA LEU A 185 -5.21 6.06 -26.28
C LEU A 185 -4.43 4.86 -25.76
N TYR A 186 -4.57 3.70 -26.41
CA TYR A 186 -3.80 2.50 -26.11
C TYR A 186 -2.28 2.73 -26.22
N GLU A 187 -1.82 3.32 -27.31
CA GLU A 187 -0.38 3.60 -27.49
C GLU A 187 0.14 4.64 -26.50
N THR A 188 -0.67 5.64 -26.17
CA THR A 188 -0.28 6.71 -25.23
C THR A 188 -0.23 6.21 -23.80
N SER A 189 -1.16 5.34 -23.38
CA SER A 189 -1.17 4.78 -22.03
C SER A 189 0.06 3.92 -21.75
N LEU A 190 0.52 3.15 -22.75
CA LEU A 190 1.76 2.35 -22.67
C LEU A 190 3.04 3.19 -22.64
N ARG A 191 3.01 4.41 -23.20
CA ARG A 191 4.16 5.33 -23.26
C ARG A 191 4.20 6.37 -22.15
N ARG A 192 3.23 6.33 -21.21
CA ARG A 192 3.11 7.34 -20.15
C ARG A 192 4.46 7.50 -19.45
N GLN A 193 5.03 8.70 -19.55
CA GLN A 193 6.28 9.02 -18.87
C GLN A 193 6.05 8.93 -17.36
N ASP A 194 7.01 8.31 -16.68
CA ASP A 194 6.99 8.28 -15.22
C ASP A 194 7.00 9.71 -14.68
N GLU A 195 6.00 10.04 -13.87
CA GLU A 195 5.95 11.35 -13.21
C GLU A 195 7.15 11.50 -12.28
N SER A 196 7.90 12.60 -12.43
CA SER A 196 8.97 12.99 -11.51
C SER A 196 8.37 13.47 -10.18
N PRO A 197 8.62 12.77 -9.05
CA PRO A 197 8.19 13.25 -7.74
C PRO A 197 9.06 14.41 -7.24
N ASP A 198 8.52 15.26 -6.36
CA ASP A 198 9.33 16.20 -5.59
C ASP A 198 9.99 15.51 -4.38
N VAL A 199 9.29 14.55 -3.78
CA VAL A 199 9.73 13.77 -2.59
C VAL A 199 9.58 12.28 -2.86
N VAL A 200 10.62 11.51 -2.55
CA VAL A 200 10.59 10.05 -2.50
C VAL A 200 10.77 9.58 -1.06
N TYR A 201 9.78 8.87 -0.54
CA TYR A 201 9.88 8.13 0.71
C TYR A 201 10.23 6.68 0.42
N LEU A 202 11.42 6.23 0.79
CA LEU A 202 11.88 4.87 0.58
C LEU A 202 11.53 4.00 1.79
N THR A 203 10.83 2.90 1.56
CA THR A 203 10.38 2.01 2.65
C THR A 203 10.57 0.54 2.27
N HIS A 204 10.26 -0.36 3.20
CA HIS A 204 10.39 -1.80 3.01
C HIS A 204 9.22 -2.55 3.66
N LEU A 205 9.04 -3.83 3.29
CA LEU A 205 7.98 -4.66 3.85
C LEU A 205 8.31 -5.02 5.31
N THR A 206 7.31 -5.06 6.19
CA THR A 206 7.54 -5.31 7.62
C THR A 206 7.48 -6.80 7.93
N THR A 207 6.30 -7.39 7.84
CA THR A 207 6.03 -8.82 8.01
C THR A 207 5.46 -9.41 6.72
N PRO A 208 5.52 -10.73 6.52
CA PRO A 208 4.90 -11.39 5.36
C PRO A 208 3.47 -10.93 5.08
N GLU A 209 2.64 -10.82 6.11
CA GLU A 209 1.23 -10.45 6.03
C GLU A 209 0.99 -8.95 5.84
N SER A 210 2.04 -8.13 5.94
CA SER A 210 1.92 -6.68 5.83
C SER A 210 1.46 -6.21 4.44
N ILE A 211 1.60 -7.07 3.43
CA ILE A 211 1.09 -6.85 2.06
C ILE A 211 -0.43 -6.61 2.04
N TYR A 212 -1.18 -7.19 2.98
CA TYR A 212 -2.63 -7.06 3.05
C TYR A 212 -3.09 -5.69 3.53
N HIS A 213 -2.19 -4.92 4.14
CA HIS A 213 -2.43 -3.54 4.60
C HIS A 213 -1.92 -2.48 3.60
N MET A 214 -1.41 -2.92 2.45
CA MET A 214 -1.17 -2.05 1.30
C MET A 214 -2.48 -1.84 0.54
N ARG A 215 -2.59 -0.73 -0.23
CA ARG A 215 -3.79 -0.43 -1.05
C ARG A 215 -4.16 -1.55 -2.02
N LEU A 216 -3.16 -2.27 -2.54
CA LEU A 216 -3.33 -3.42 -3.44
C LEU A 216 -3.89 -4.68 -2.75
N GLY A 217 -3.85 -4.74 -1.41
CA GLY A 217 -4.38 -5.85 -0.64
C GLY A 217 -5.88 -5.68 -0.41
N PHE A 218 -6.26 -5.36 0.82
CA PHE A 218 -7.67 -5.14 1.19
C PHE A 218 -7.84 -3.71 1.70
N ALA A 219 -8.66 -2.90 1.01
CA ALA A 219 -8.93 -1.52 1.41
C ALA A 219 -9.41 -1.41 2.88
N SER A 220 -10.22 -2.38 3.34
CA SER A 220 -10.70 -2.44 4.71
C SER A 220 -9.58 -2.68 5.74
N LEU A 221 -8.56 -3.48 5.39
CA LEU A 221 -7.38 -3.71 6.22
C LEU A 221 -6.38 -2.55 6.13
N ALA A 222 -6.13 -2.03 4.93
CA ALA A 222 -5.26 -0.88 4.70
C ALA A 222 -5.71 0.37 5.47
N SER A 223 -7.02 0.52 5.72
CA SER A 223 -7.57 1.62 6.51
C SER A 223 -7.33 1.52 8.02
N LYS A 224 -6.76 0.41 8.52
CA LYS A 224 -6.58 0.13 9.95
C LYS A 224 -5.13 -0.26 10.26
N PRO A 225 -4.62 0.08 11.46
CA PRO A 225 -3.34 -0.44 11.93
C PRO A 225 -3.31 -1.97 11.88
N TYR A 226 -2.15 -2.51 11.50
CA TYR A 226 -1.89 -3.93 11.43
C TYR A 226 -2.16 -4.58 12.77
N THR A 227 -3.00 -5.60 12.73
CA THR A 227 -3.24 -6.49 13.87
C THR A 227 -3.19 -7.91 13.34
N SER A 228 -2.46 -8.79 14.03
CA SER A 228 -2.47 -10.20 13.67
C SER A 228 -3.87 -10.76 13.84
N LYS A 229 -4.46 -11.26 12.75
CA LYS A 229 -5.77 -11.90 12.72
C LYS A 229 -5.59 -13.34 12.30
N TRP A 230 -6.29 -14.24 12.98
CA TRP A 230 -6.21 -15.68 12.71
C TRP A 230 -6.51 -16.00 11.24
N TYR A 231 -7.52 -15.36 10.64
CA TYR A 231 -7.94 -15.68 9.26
C TYR A 231 -6.90 -15.31 8.19
N LEU A 232 -5.94 -14.43 8.49
CA LEU A 232 -4.86 -14.12 7.55
C LEU A 232 -3.95 -15.33 7.30
N CYS A 233 -3.96 -16.34 8.20
CA CYS A 233 -3.24 -17.59 7.96
C CYS A 233 -3.84 -18.40 6.80
N LEU A 234 -5.14 -18.24 6.50
CA LEU A 234 -5.78 -18.91 5.37
C LEU A 234 -5.28 -18.37 4.03
N LEU A 235 -4.76 -17.14 4.02
CA LEU A 235 -4.16 -16.50 2.85
C LEU A 235 -2.67 -16.83 2.69
N TRP A 236 -2.13 -17.78 3.47
CA TRP A 236 -0.72 -18.17 3.39
C TRP A 236 -0.22 -18.50 1.97
N PRO A 237 -0.98 -19.16 1.08
CA PRO A 237 -0.53 -19.38 -0.29
C PRO A 237 -0.24 -18.08 -1.05
N VAL A 238 -1.06 -17.04 -0.84
CA VAL A 238 -0.88 -15.71 -1.43
C VAL A 238 0.32 -15.01 -0.80
N THR A 239 0.47 -15.09 0.52
CA THR A 239 1.64 -14.56 1.24
C THR A 239 2.94 -15.21 0.77
N PHE A 240 2.94 -16.53 0.59
CA PHE A 240 4.10 -17.26 0.10
C PHE A 240 4.44 -16.84 -1.34
N TRP A 241 3.42 -16.69 -2.18
CA TRP A 241 3.60 -16.16 -3.53
C TRP A 241 4.20 -14.76 -3.53
N SER A 242 3.74 -13.85 -2.67
CA SER A 242 4.33 -12.50 -2.59
C SER A 242 5.78 -12.53 -2.13
N ILE A 243 6.14 -13.44 -1.21
CA ILE A 243 7.54 -13.65 -0.80
C ILE A 243 8.37 -14.11 -2.00
N MET A 244 7.88 -15.07 -2.79
CA MET A 244 8.57 -15.53 -4.00
C MET A 244 8.71 -14.42 -5.03
N VAL A 245 7.65 -13.67 -5.30
CA VAL A 245 7.67 -12.53 -6.23
C VAL A 245 8.66 -11.48 -5.76
N THR A 246 8.63 -11.05 -4.50
CA THR A 246 9.58 -10.05 -3.96
C THR A 246 11.02 -10.55 -3.95
N TRP A 247 11.23 -11.87 -3.87
CA TRP A 247 12.55 -12.46 -3.98
C TRP A 247 13.10 -12.46 -5.42
N ILE A 248 12.23 -12.69 -6.41
CA ILE A 248 12.55 -12.65 -7.84
C ILE A 248 12.67 -11.21 -8.36
N TYR A 249 11.78 -10.32 -7.90
CA TYR A 249 11.71 -8.92 -8.31
C TYR A 249 12.83 -8.12 -7.62
N GLY A 250 13.95 -7.93 -8.31
CA GLY A 250 15.10 -7.19 -7.80
C GLY A 250 15.04 -5.68 -8.07
N LYS A 251 13.85 -5.03 -8.02
CA LYS A 251 13.71 -3.59 -8.31
C LYS A 251 12.73 -2.92 -7.36
N THR A 252 13.00 -1.65 -7.04
CA THR A 252 12.06 -0.81 -6.29
C THR A 252 10.85 -0.44 -7.15
N PHE A 253 9.68 -0.34 -6.53
CA PHE A 253 8.44 0.03 -7.20
C PHE A 253 7.63 1.03 -6.37
N VAL A 254 6.80 1.81 -7.05
CA VAL A 254 5.94 2.83 -6.41
C VAL A 254 4.69 2.15 -5.86
N VAL A 255 4.45 2.26 -4.55
CA VAL A 255 3.22 1.75 -3.92
C VAL A 255 2.16 2.84 -3.72
N GLU A 256 2.59 4.08 -3.55
CA GLU A 256 1.71 5.19 -3.20
C GLU A 256 2.15 6.47 -3.92
N ARG A 257 1.19 7.27 -4.35
CA ARG A 257 1.38 8.61 -4.90
C ARG A 257 0.45 9.57 -4.18
N ASN A 258 1.00 10.61 -3.57
CA ASN A 258 0.25 11.63 -2.85
C ASN A 258 0.52 13.01 -3.43
N ILE A 259 -0.43 13.92 -3.25
CA ILE A 259 -0.29 15.32 -3.62
C ILE A 259 -0.44 16.16 -2.35
N PHE A 260 0.49 17.11 -2.15
CA PHE A 260 0.47 18.00 -1.00
C PHE A 260 0.98 19.39 -1.36
N LYS A 261 0.10 20.40 -1.31
CA LYS A 261 0.44 21.79 -1.67
C LYS A 261 1.19 21.85 -3.01
N GLU A 262 0.63 21.23 -4.05
CA GLU A 262 1.18 21.11 -5.41
C GLU A 262 2.48 20.27 -5.53
N ARG A 263 2.98 19.70 -4.43
CA ARG A 263 4.12 18.77 -4.45
C ARG A 263 3.67 17.34 -4.67
N LYS A 264 4.36 16.65 -5.57
CA LYS A 264 4.17 15.23 -5.87
C LYS A 264 5.03 14.40 -4.95
N LEU A 265 4.41 13.56 -4.14
CA LEU A 265 5.08 12.67 -3.21
C LEU A 265 4.91 11.24 -3.69
N GLN A 266 5.97 10.43 -3.60
CA GLN A 266 5.91 9.01 -3.92
C GLN A 266 6.50 8.17 -2.79
N THR A 267 5.85 7.04 -2.49
CA THR A 267 6.42 6.01 -1.61
C THR A 267 6.95 4.87 -2.48
N TRP A 268 8.24 4.60 -2.36
CA TRP A 268 8.91 3.52 -3.08
C TRP A 268 9.21 2.38 -2.12
N VAL A 269 8.83 1.17 -2.50
CA VAL A 269 9.06 -0.03 -1.69
C VAL A 269 10.26 -0.78 -2.23
N ILE A 270 11.18 -1.10 -1.33
CA ILE A 270 12.20 -2.12 -1.54
C ILE A 270 11.52 -3.47 -1.27
N PRO A 271 11.53 -4.42 -2.23
CA PRO A 271 10.87 -5.72 -2.12
C PRO A 271 11.64 -6.67 -1.17
N LYS A 272 11.84 -6.23 0.07
CA LYS A 272 12.55 -6.96 1.12
C LYS A 272 11.80 -6.78 2.43
N TYR A 273 11.58 -7.88 3.13
CA TYR A 273 10.98 -7.91 4.46
C TYR A 273 12.00 -7.54 5.53
N LYS A 274 11.54 -6.97 6.64
CA LYS A 274 12.37 -6.58 7.80
C LYS A 274 13.36 -7.67 8.22
N ILE A 275 12.91 -8.93 8.27
CA ILE A 275 13.76 -10.07 8.68
C ILE A 275 15.01 -10.21 7.81
N GLN A 276 14.92 -9.87 6.52
CA GLN A 276 16.02 -9.98 5.57
C GLN A 276 17.12 -8.94 5.81
N TYR A 277 16.82 -7.81 6.47
CA TYR A 277 17.81 -6.80 6.83
C TYR A 277 18.77 -7.28 7.93
N TYR A 278 18.35 -8.27 8.72
CA TYR A 278 19.21 -8.92 9.72
C TYR A 278 20.07 -10.06 9.14
N ILE A 279 19.83 -10.46 7.88
CA ILE A 279 20.59 -11.55 7.24
C ILE A 279 21.83 -10.98 6.56
N HIS A 280 23.01 -11.33 7.06
CA HIS A 280 24.29 -10.75 6.61
C HIS A 280 24.54 -10.86 5.10
N TRP A 281 24.25 -11.99 4.46
CA TRP A 281 24.47 -12.17 3.01
C TRP A 281 23.52 -11.32 2.14
N GLN A 282 22.34 -10.93 2.65
CA GLN A 282 21.38 -10.11 1.89
C GLN A 282 21.78 -8.62 1.89
N ARG A 283 22.67 -8.21 2.81
CA ARG A 283 22.99 -6.81 3.06
C ARG A 283 23.53 -6.09 1.82
N GLU A 284 24.37 -6.74 1.03
CA GLU A 284 24.91 -6.16 -0.20
C GLU A 284 23.80 -5.95 -1.25
N SER A 285 22.94 -6.95 -1.44
CA SER A 285 21.79 -6.85 -2.35
C SER A 285 20.82 -5.74 -1.94
N ILE A 286 20.52 -5.61 -0.64
CA ILE A 286 19.65 -4.55 -0.12
C ILE A 286 20.30 -3.18 -0.34
N ASN A 287 21.60 -3.05 -0.03
CA ASN A 287 22.31 -1.78 -0.20
C ASN A 287 22.35 -1.34 -1.67
N ARG A 288 22.48 -2.28 -2.60
CA ARG A 288 22.40 -2.02 -4.05
C ARG A 288 21.02 -1.51 -4.46
N LEU A 289 19.94 -2.11 -3.95
CA LEU A 289 18.57 -1.65 -4.24
C LEU A 289 18.31 -0.23 -3.71
N ILE A 290 18.83 0.08 -2.53
CA ILE A 290 18.76 1.44 -1.96
C ILE A 290 19.57 2.41 -2.82
N GLU A 291 20.78 2.04 -3.24
CA GLU A 291 21.63 2.87 -4.10
C GLU A 291 20.94 3.17 -5.44
N GLU A 292 20.42 2.14 -6.11
CA GLU A 292 19.67 2.27 -7.36
C GLU A 292 18.44 3.18 -7.18
N ALA A 293 17.75 3.09 -6.04
CA ALA A 293 16.63 3.98 -5.74
C ALA A 293 17.05 5.44 -5.57
N ILE A 294 18.16 5.70 -4.87
CA ILE A 294 18.69 7.08 -4.71
C ILE A 294 19.11 7.65 -6.08
N LEU A 295 19.82 6.87 -6.89
CA LEU A 295 20.27 7.32 -8.21
C LEU A 295 19.09 7.55 -9.16
N LYS A 296 18.06 6.71 -9.10
CA LYS A 296 16.81 6.90 -9.86
C LYS A 296 16.03 8.13 -9.38
N ALA A 297 16.11 8.47 -8.10
CA ALA A 297 15.58 9.72 -7.55
C ALA A 297 16.38 10.95 -8.04
N GLU A 298 17.71 10.83 -8.16
CA GLU A 298 18.58 11.88 -8.71
C GLU A 298 18.28 12.17 -10.18
N GLU A 299 18.16 11.14 -11.02
CA GLU A 299 17.80 11.29 -12.44
C GLU A 299 16.47 12.04 -12.60
N ARG A 300 15.56 11.90 -11.63
CA ARG A 300 14.25 12.55 -11.61
C ARG A 300 14.23 13.91 -10.92
N GLY A 301 15.37 14.37 -10.39
CA GLY A 301 15.51 15.69 -9.74
C GLY A 301 14.83 15.80 -8.37
N THR A 302 14.71 14.71 -7.62
CA THR A 302 13.86 14.65 -6.42
C THR A 302 14.67 14.82 -5.12
N LYS A 303 14.01 15.04 -3.96
CA LYS A 303 14.66 14.86 -2.64
C LYS A 303 14.28 13.49 -2.06
N GLY A 304 15.26 12.79 -1.49
CA GLY A 304 15.14 11.40 -1.04
C GLY A 304 15.02 11.29 0.48
N GLY A 305 14.20 10.37 0.95
CA GLY A 305 13.98 10.09 2.36
C GLY A 305 14.14 8.62 2.70
N GLU A 306 14.72 8.38 3.88
CA GLU A 306 14.99 7.12 4.59
C GLU A 306 16.02 6.16 3.97
N LEU A 307 17.02 5.79 4.78
CA LEU A 307 18.18 4.99 4.38
C LEU A 307 18.65 4.07 5.51
N ASN A 308 19.08 2.87 5.15
CA ASN A 308 19.82 1.99 6.06
C ASN A 308 21.07 2.70 6.59
N ARG A 309 21.29 2.63 7.91
CA ARG A 309 22.47 3.21 8.60
C ARG A 309 22.64 4.72 8.36
N ASN A 310 21.53 5.47 8.42
CA ASN A 310 21.49 6.92 8.31
C ASN A 310 22.12 7.47 7.02
N GLY A 311 22.29 6.68 5.95
CA GLY A 311 22.61 7.20 4.62
C GLY A 311 24.04 7.67 4.32
N GLU A 312 24.93 7.71 5.32
CA GLU A 312 26.30 8.24 5.18
C GLU A 312 27.09 7.61 4.04
N PHE A 313 26.99 6.28 3.93
CA PHE A 313 27.68 5.49 2.92
C PHE A 313 27.38 5.97 1.49
N TYR A 314 26.15 6.40 1.23
CA TYR A 314 25.72 6.81 -0.10
C TYR A 314 26.23 8.20 -0.47
N ILE A 315 26.29 9.12 0.50
CA ILE A 315 26.85 10.46 0.30
C ILE A 315 28.36 10.38 0.03
N ARG A 316 29.07 9.54 0.78
CA ARG A 316 30.51 9.33 0.56
C ARG A 316 30.80 8.74 -0.81
N ARG A 317 29.95 7.83 -1.29
CA ARG A 317 30.10 7.18 -2.60
C ARG A 317 29.70 8.10 -3.76
N HIS A 318 28.74 9.00 -3.53
CA HIS A 318 28.20 9.91 -4.55
C HIS A 318 28.18 11.36 -4.03
N PRO A 319 29.35 12.02 -3.90
CA PRO A 319 29.44 13.38 -3.32
C PRO A 319 28.75 14.45 -4.16
N GLY A 320 28.46 14.18 -5.44
CA GLY A 320 27.76 15.08 -6.36
C GLY A 320 26.22 14.99 -6.33
N LEU A 321 25.62 14.22 -5.42
CA LEU A 321 24.16 14.09 -5.31
C LEU A 321 23.48 15.45 -5.06
N LYS A 322 22.56 15.83 -5.96
CA LYS A 322 21.70 17.00 -5.78
C LYS A 322 20.50 16.66 -4.89
N VAL A 323 20.03 15.42 -4.94
CA VAL A 323 19.05 14.84 -4.02
C VAL A 323 19.56 15.03 -2.59
N LYS A 324 18.76 15.69 -1.75
CA LYS A 324 19.00 15.72 -0.31
C LYS A 324 18.45 14.44 0.30
N LEU A 325 19.25 13.82 1.17
CA LEU A 325 18.91 12.59 1.89
C LEU A 325 18.49 12.93 3.30
N VAL A 326 17.27 12.54 3.70
CA VAL A 326 16.67 12.87 4.98
C VAL A 326 16.25 11.59 5.71
N ASP A 327 16.93 11.27 6.81
CA ASP A 327 16.56 10.16 7.70
C ASP A 327 15.43 10.53 8.68
N GLY A 328 15.12 11.82 8.82
CA GLY A 328 13.98 12.36 9.59
C GLY A 328 14.12 12.30 11.11
N SER A 329 15.29 11.95 11.62
CA SER A 329 15.61 11.86 13.06
C SER A 329 15.27 13.13 13.86
N SER A 330 15.35 14.30 13.26
CA SER A 330 15.17 15.61 13.87
C SER A 330 13.71 15.87 14.21
N LEU A 331 12.81 15.54 13.30
CA LEU A 331 11.38 15.60 13.60
C LEU A 331 10.97 14.51 14.58
N VAL A 332 11.58 13.32 14.50
CA VAL A 332 11.35 12.24 15.48
C VAL A 332 11.72 12.71 16.89
N VAL A 333 12.92 13.27 17.08
CA VAL A 333 13.34 13.84 18.36
C VAL A 333 12.39 14.95 18.81
N ALA A 334 11.99 15.86 17.91
CA ALA A 334 11.03 16.91 18.23
C ALA A 334 9.69 16.34 18.73
N VAL A 335 9.13 15.35 18.03
CA VAL A 335 7.86 14.70 18.40
C VAL A 335 7.97 14.04 19.76
N VAL A 336 9.05 13.29 20.03
CA VAL A 336 9.26 12.62 21.33
C VAL A 336 9.39 13.65 22.45
N LEU A 337 10.20 14.69 22.27
CA LEU A 337 10.40 15.74 23.27
C LEU A 337 9.10 16.50 23.60
N ASN A 338 8.24 16.73 22.60
CA ASN A 338 6.94 17.39 22.80
C ASN A 338 5.84 16.42 23.29
N SER A 339 6.08 15.11 23.26
CA SER A 339 5.15 14.10 23.79
C SER A 339 5.33 13.85 25.29
N ILE A 340 6.43 14.31 25.89
CA ILE A 340 6.70 14.16 27.32
C ILE A 340 5.72 15.04 28.13
N PRO A 341 5.02 14.49 29.13
CA PRO A 341 4.11 15.27 29.98
C PRO A 341 4.79 16.47 30.64
N ARG A 342 4.10 17.61 30.67
CA ARG A 342 4.59 18.83 31.34
C ARG A 342 4.83 18.55 32.84
N GLY A 343 5.92 19.07 33.37
CA GLY A 343 6.33 18.84 34.76
C GLY A 343 7.11 17.54 35.00
N THR A 344 7.43 16.75 33.95
CA THR A 344 8.29 15.57 34.09
C THR A 344 9.71 16.00 34.49
N THR A 345 10.19 15.55 35.65
CA THR A 345 11.55 15.82 36.15
C THR A 345 12.54 14.68 35.92
N GLN A 346 12.03 13.47 35.70
CA GLN A 346 12.82 12.26 35.48
C GLN A 346 12.21 11.38 34.38
N VAL A 347 13.05 10.89 33.48
CA VAL A 347 12.69 9.90 32.45
C VAL A 347 13.60 8.68 32.50
N ALA A 348 13.09 7.54 32.04
CA ALA A 348 13.88 6.34 31.79
C ALA A 348 14.13 6.17 30.30
N LEU A 349 15.39 6.06 29.88
CA LEU A 349 15.75 5.75 28.50
C LEU A 349 16.09 4.26 28.39
N ARG A 350 15.40 3.51 27.53
CA ARG A 350 15.59 2.06 27.34
C ARG A 350 15.59 1.69 25.86
N GLY A 351 16.24 0.58 25.53
CA GLY A 351 16.45 0.10 24.17
C GLY A 351 17.80 0.53 23.58
N ASP A 352 18.00 0.21 22.31
CA ASP A 352 19.24 0.40 21.59
C ASP A 352 19.61 1.90 21.45
N LEU A 353 20.90 2.20 21.61
CA LEU A 353 21.43 3.57 21.48
C LEU A 353 21.55 3.98 20.01
N SER A 354 20.43 4.43 19.43
CA SER A 354 20.37 5.05 18.12
C SER A 354 20.79 6.53 18.14
N LYS A 355 21.03 7.11 16.96
CA LYS A 355 21.24 8.57 16.77
C LYS A 355 20.14 9.38 17.48
N VAL A 356 18.89 8.95 17.34
CA VAL A 356 17.71 9.57 17.98
C VAL A 356 17.82 9.48 19.50
N ALA A 357 18.20 8.33 20.05
CA ALA A 357 18.35 8.13 21.49
C ALA A 357 19.39 9.08 22.11
N TYR A 358 20.55 9.26 21.47
CA TYR A 358 21.58 10.21 21.94
C TYR A 358 21.07 11.65 21.95
N HIS A 359 20.40 12.09 20.89
CA HIS A 359 19.88 13.46 20.80
C HIS A 359 18.72 13.73 21.75
N ILE A 360 17.86 12.74 22.01
CA ILE A 360 16.84 12.82 23.06
C ILE A 360 17.52 12.99 24.43
N ALA A 361 18.49 12.13 24.77
CA ALA A 361 19.19 12.19 26.05
C ALA A 361 19.86 13.57 26.25
N PHE A 362 20.56 14.05 25.22
CA PHE A 362 21.20 15.36 25.21
C PHE A 362 20.22 16.50 25.43
N ALA A 363 19.14 16.56 24.65
CA ALA A 363 18.14 17.62 24.74
C ALA A 363 17.43 17.64 26.11
N LEU A 364 17.18 16.47 26.71
CA LEU A 364 16.56 16.37 28.03
C LEU A 364 17.49 16.81 29.15
N CYS A 365 18.76 16.39 29.11
CA CYS A 365 19.77 16.83 30.07
C CYS A 365 19.96 18.35 30.02
N GLN A 366 19.98 18.96 28.82
CA GLN A 366 20.02 20.42 28.67
C GLN A 366 18.78 21.12 29.23
N ARG A 367 17.60 20.50 29.13
CA ARG A 367 16.36 20.99 29.76
C ARG A 367 16.31 20.74 31.28
N GLY A 368 17.38 20.22 31.87
CA GLY A 368 17.48 19.95 33.31
C GLY A 368 16.72 18.71 33.79
N ILE A 369 16.18 17.91 32.87
CA ILE A 369 15.43 16.67 33.15
C ILE A 369 16.42 15.54 33.39
N GLN A 370 16.20 14.77 34.45
CA GLN A 370 17.07 13.65 34.79
C GLN A 370 16.80 12.46 33.85
N VAL A 371 17.84 11.97 33.17
CA VAL A 371 17.77 10.81 32.26
C VAL A 371 18.38 9.61 32.97
N THR A 372 17.59 8.55 33.15
CA THR A 372 18.04 7.32 33.83
C THR A 372 18.30 6.18 32.86
N THR A 373 19.49 5.57 32.94
CA THR A 373 19.88 4.38 32.17
C THR A 373 20.14 3.20 33.12
N SER A 374 19.89 1.97 32.65
CA SER A 374 20.11 0.75 33.43
C SER A 374 21.45 0.08 33.12
N SER A 375 21.98 0.27 31.91
CA SER A 375 23.25 -0.32 31.49
C SER A 375 24.41 0.64 31.76
N LYS A 376 25.48 0.11 32.37
CA LYS A 376 26.73 0.85 32.57
C LYS A 376 27.40 1.22 31.25
N ASP A 377 27.29 0.35 30.25
CA ASP A 377 27.82 0.60 28.90
C ASP A 377 27.08 1.78 28.25
N GLU A 378 25.74 1.76 28.28
CA GLU A 378 24.92 2.86 27.75
C GLU A 378 25.21 4.18 28.45
N TYR A 379 25.29 4.16 29.78
CA TYR A 379 25.64 5.32 30.58
C TYR A 379 26.97 5.93 30.14
N THR A 380 27.99 5.09 29.95
CA THR A 380 29.34 5.54 29.59
C THR A 380 29.34 6.14 28.18
N LYS A 381 28.64 5.52 27.23
CA LYS A 381 28.52 5.99 25.85
C LYS A 381 27.78 7.33 25.74
N ILE A 382 26.65 7.49 26.44
CA ILE A 382 25.90 8.76 26.45
C ILE A 382 26.70 9.83 27.20
N LYS A 383 27.35 9.48 28.31
CA LYS A 383 28.16 10.45 29.06
C LYS A 383 29.33 11.00 28.23
N ALA A 384 29.92 10.17 27.38
CA ALA A 384 31.01 10.59 26.48
C ALA A 384 30.57 11.65 25.45
N THR A 385 29.28 11.74 25.12
CA THR A 385 28.75 12.74 24.17
C THR A 385 28.18 13.98 24.85
N LEU A 386 28.05 13.99 26.19
CA LEU A 386 27.53 15.11 26.96
C LEU A 386 28.65 16.03 27.48
N GLN A 387 28.44 17.34 27.42
CA GLN A 387 29.28 18.31 28.13
C GLN A 387 29.13 18.16 29.66
N GLN A 388 30.11 18.62 30.44
CA GLN A 388 30.19 18.39 31.90
C GLN A 388 28.89 18.78 32.66
N GLU A 389 28.29 19.93 32.36
CA GLU A 389 27.08 20.40 33.07
C GLU A 389 25.83 19.57 32.74
N ALA A 390 25.64 19.19 31.47
CA ALA A 390 24.54 18.32 31.05
C ALA A 390 24.73 16.87 31.55
N GLY A 391 25.98 16.42 31.71
CA GLY A 391 26.33 15.10 32.22
C GLY A 391 25.83 14.82 33.64
N ASN A 392 25.64 15.86 34.46
CA ASN A 392 25.13 15.72 35.84
C ASN A 392 23.66 15.28 35.90
N LYS A 393 22.91 15.41 34.81
CA LYS A 393 21.51 14.97 34.71
C LYS A 393 21.36 13.53 34.22
N LEU A 394 22.44 12.90 33.77
CA LEU A 394 22.46 11.48 33.42
C LEU A 394 22.76 10.63 34.66
N VAL A 395 21.89 9.67 34.96
CA VAL A 395 22.01 8.83 36.17
C VAL A 395 21.95 7.34 35.82
N LEU A 396 22.91 6.58 36.32
CA LEU A 396 22.92 5.12 36.25
C LEU A 396 22.12 4.56 37.43
N THR A 397 21.01 3.86 37.18
CA THR A 397 20.23 3.23 38.27
C THR A 397 19.58 1.93 37.80
N LYS A 398 19.65 0.90 38.65
CA LYS A 398 19.03 -0.42 38.41
C LYS A 398 17.53 -0.44 38.74
N SER A 399 17.10 0.33 39.73
CA SER A 399 15.69 0.58 40.06
C SER A 399 15.16 1.78 39.27
N CYS A 400 13.98 1.69 38.67
CA CYS A 400 13.41 2.79 37.91
C CYS A 400 12.13 3.31 38.57
N SER A 401 12.22 4.47 39.22
CA SER A 401 11.08 5.21 39.78
C SER A 401 10.37 6.08 38.75
N ALA A 402 10.95 6.25 37.56
CA ALA A 402 10.40 7.16 36.55
C ALA A 402 9.03 6.68 36.07
N LYS A 403 8.07 7.60 36.00
CA LYS A 403 6.75 7.36 35.41
C LYS A 403 6.77 7.44 33.88
N THR A 404 7.72 8.17 33.31
CA THR A 404 7.84 8.35 31.85
C THR A 404 9.03 7.54 31.31
N TRP A 405 8.75 6.64 30.37
CA TRP A 405 9.70 5.72 29.77
C TRP A 405 9.84 6.03 28.28
N LEU A 406 11.02 6.47 27.87
CA LEU A 406 11.40 6.64 26.48
C LEU A 406 11.99 5.34 25.98
N VAL A 407 11.37 4.71 24.98
CA VAL A 407 11.71 3.34 24.58
C VAL A 407 12.04 3.19 23.10
N GLY A 408 13.13 2.50 22.80
CA GLY A 408 13.57 2.19 21.45
C GLY A 408 13.41 0.72 21.07
N ASP A 409 14.00 0.36 19.92
CA ASP A 409 14.22 -1.04 19.54
C ASP A 409 15.06 -1.75 20.62
N GLY A 410 14.94 -3.08 20.73
CA GLY A 410 15.66 -3.87 21.73
C GLY A 410 15.04 -3.89 23.14
N LEU A 411 13.96 -3.15 23.40
CA LEU A 411 13.24 -3.19 24.68
C LEU A 411 12.70 -4.60 24.99
N SER A 412 13.16 -5.21 26.09
CA SER A 412 12.76 -6.57 26.47
C SER A 412 11.46 -6.63 27.30
N LYS A 413 10.88 -7.82 27.42
CA LYS A 413 9.72 -8.07 28.29
C LYS A 413 10.08 -7.81 29.75
N GLU A 414 11.24 -8.31 30.17
CA GLU A 414 11.75 -8.25 31.53
C GLU A 414 12.00 -6.79 31.95
N GLU A 415 12.40 -5.94 31.02
CA GLU A 415 12.55 -4.50 31.27
C GLU A 415 11.23 -3.78 31.44
N GLN A 416 10.22 -4.07 30.60
CA GLN A 416 8.88 -3.50 30.75
C GLN A 416 8.23 -3.89 32.09
N MET A 417 8.51 -5.09 32.61
CA MET A 417 8.01 -5.52 33.90
C MET A 417 8.56 -4.70 35.08
N LYS A 418 9.68 -4.00 34.91
CA LYS A 418 10.26 -3.11 35.94
C LYS A 418 9.57 -1.75 36.04
N ALA A 419 8.70 -1.40 35.08
CA ALA A 419 7.97 -0.14 35.12
C ALA A 419 6.93 -0.10 36.24
N SER A 420 6.74 1.07 36.83
CA SER A 420 5.69 1.28 37.84
C SER A 420 4.29 1.24 37.21
N LYS A 421 3.27 0.90 38.00
CA LYS A 421 1.87 0.95 37.55
C LYS A 421 1.51 2.35 37.09
N GLY A 422 0.84 2.47 35.95
CA GLY A 422 0.48 3.75 35.33
C GLY A 422 1.65 4.46 34.65
N ALA A 423 2.79 3.79 34.43
CA ALA A 423 3.88 4.34 33.64
C ALA A 423 3.43 4.62 32.20
N THR A 424 4.04 5.64 31.59
CA THR A 424 3.80 6.07 30.21
C THR A 424 5.00 5.73 29.35
N PHE A 425 4.80 4.87 28.36
CA PHE A 425 5.79 4.47 27.38
C PHE A 425 5.66 5.36 26.14
N ILE A 426 6.72 6.13 25.84
CA ILE A 426 6.84 6.98 24.66
C ILE A 426 7.92 6.39 23.77
N PRO A 427 7.55 5.69 22.68
CA PRO A 427 8.52 5.11 21.79
C PRO A 427 9.27 6.18 20.98
N PHE A 428 10.55 5.92 20.70
CA PHE A 428 11.36 6.65 19.72
C PHE A 428 11.84 5.76 18.56
N SER A 429 11.39 4.49 18.53
CA SER A 429 11.57 3.55 17.43
C SER A 429 10.51 3.75 16.32
N GLN A 430 10.85 3.32 15.11
CA GLN A 430 9.95 3.38 13.96
C GLN A 430 8.75 2.44 14.10
N PHE A 431 9.01 1.23 14.61
CA PHE A 431 7.98 0.22 14.85
C PHE A 431 7.49 0.26 16.30
N PRO A 432 6.18 0.01 16.52
CA PRO A 432 5.62 0.03 17.86
C PRO A 432 6.25 -1.07 18.73
N PRO A 433 6.62 -0.77 19.99
CA PRO A 433 7.10 -1.78 20.91
C PRO A 433 5.96 -2.75 21.25
N MET A 434 6.33 -3.99 21.57
CA MET A 434 5.37 -4.95 22.06
C MET A 434 4.82 -4.50 23.43
N LYS A 435 3.50 -4.45 23.57
CA LYS A 435 2.82 -3.99 24.79
C LYS A 435 2.68 -5.15 25.79
N VAL A 436 3.48 -5.14 26.85
CA VAL A 436 3.46 -6.21 27.89
C VAL A 436 2.56 -5.87 29.06
N ARG A 437 2.52 -4.59 29.47
CA ARG A 437 1.87 -4.14 30.70
C ARG A 437 0.53 -3.47 30.42
N LYS A 438 -0.58 -4.15 30.72
CA LYS A 438 -1.94 -3.62 30.50
C LYS A 438 -2.31 -2.44 31.42
N ASP A 439 -1.57 -2.26 32.51
CA ASP A 439 -1.76 -1.21 33.52
C ASP A 439 -0.90 0.03 33.26
N CYS A 440 -0.33 0.15 32.05
CA CYS A 440 0.52 1.26 31.62
C CYS A 440 -0.03 1.89 30.32
N PHE A 441 0.34 3.14 30.07
CA PHE A 441 -0.04 3.87 28.86
C PHE A 441 1.04 3.73 27.79
N TYR A 442 0.64 3.48 26.54
CA TYR A 442 1.56 3.39 25.41
C TYR A 442 1.20 4.42 24.36
N HIS A 443 2.11 5.33 24.07
CA HIS A 443 1.99 6.23 22.93
C HIS A 443 2.25 5.47 21.63
N ASN A 444 1.79 6.05 20.52
CA ASN A 444 2.18 5.60 19.19
C ASN A 444 3.64 5.93 18.91
N THR A 445 4.24 5.25 17.94
CA THR A 445 5.54 5.64 17.40
C THR A 445 5.52 7.08 16.90
N PRO A 446 6.68 7.78 16.89
CA PRO A 446 6.77 9.18 16.50
C PRO A 446 6.09 9.44 15.14
N ALA A 447 4.92 10.05 15.23
CA ALA A 447 4.01 10.25 14.11
C ALA A 447 3.09 11.43 14.39
N MET A 448 2.51 11.99 13.34
CA MET A 448 1.60 13.14 13.43
C MET A 448 0.37 12.90 12.56
N LEU A 449 -0.75 13.52 12.94
CA LEU A 449 -1.93 13.57 12.12
C LEU A 449 -1.63 14.37 10.85
N ALA A 450 -1.85 13.76 9.70
CA ALA A 450 -1.66 14.38 8.41
C ALA A 450 -2.78 15.39 8.12
N PRO A 451 -2.45 16.58 7.60
CA PRO A 451 -3.41 17.63 7.31
C PRO A 451 -4.44 17.20 6.26
N LYS A 452 -5.65 17.79 6.29
CA LYS A 452 -6.77 17.42 5.42
C LYS A 452 -6.47 17.56 3.92
N HIS A 453 -5.63 18.53 3.55
CA HIS A 453 -5.25 18.82 2.16
C HIS A 453 -4.15 17.90 1.61
N LEU A 454 -3.67 16.91 2.37
CA LEU A 454 -2.89 15.81 1.83
C LEU A 454 -3.85 14.82 1.15
N GLU A 455 -3.70 14.68 -0.16
CA GLU A 455 -4.55 13.87 -1.03
C GLU A 455 -3.99 12.46 -1.22
N ASN A 456 -4.89 11.50 -1.51
CA ASN A 456 -4.58 10.10 -1.80
C ASN A 456 -3.80 9.37 -0.68
N LEU A 457 -3.95 9.80 0.58
CA LEU A 457 -3.39 9.08 1.73
C LEU A 457 -4.30 7.92 2.12
N ASP A 458 -4.16 6.80 1.41
CA ASP A 458 -5.03 5.62 1.54
C ASP A 458 -4.53 4.60 2.56
N SER A 459 -3.21 4.55 2.79
CA SER A 459 -2.56 3.71 3.79
C SER A 459 -1.59 4.56 4.60
N CYS A 460 -1.54 4.32 5.91
CA CYS A 460 -0.82 5.16 6.87
C CYS A 460 0.36 4.42 7.47
N GLU A 461 1.15 3.76 6.61
CA GLU A 461 2.10 2.73 7.05
C GLU A 461 1.38 1.61 7.79
N ASN A 462 1.96 0.40 7.82
CA ASN A 462 1.18 -0.76 8.25
C ASN A 462 0.74 -0.68 9.72
N TRP A 463 1.29 0.21 10.55
CA TRP A 463 1.03 0.25 11.99
C TRP A 463 0.42 1.56 12.51
N LEU A 464 0.20 2.59 11.67
CA LEU A 464 -0.39 3.85 12.13
C LEU A 464 -1.90 3.93 11.81
N PRO A 465 -2.66 4.70 12.61
CA PRO A 465 -4.07 4.95 12.33
C PRO A 465 -4.31 5.73 11.02
N ARG A 466 -5.56 5.75 10.56
CA ARG A 466 -5.96 6.49 9.36
C ARG A 466 -5.60 7.97 9.46
N ARG A 467 -5.07 8.52 8.36
CA ARG A 467 -4.52 9.87 8.23
C ARG A 467 -3.39 10.19 9.22
N VAL A 468 -2.64 9.21 9.70
CA VAL A 468 -1.45 9.43 10.52
C VAL A 468 -0.22 9.09 9.69
N MET A 469 0.83 9.90 9.79
CA MET A 469 2.07 9.69 9.04
C MET A 469 3.26 9.72 9.99
N SER A 470 4.24 8.87 9.76
CA SER A 470 5.43 8.84 10.61
C SER A 470 6.25 10.11 10.49
N ALA A 471 6.90 10.49 11.59
CA ALA A 471 7.76 11.66 11.64
C ALA A 471 8.93 11.56 10.64
N TRP A 472 9.44 10.36 10.39
CA TRP A 472 10.46 10.07 9.37
C TRP A 472 10.01 10.54 7.98
N ARG A 473 8.82 10.13 7.55
CA ARG A 473 8.24 10.51 6.26
C ARG A 473 7.92 12.00 6.19
N ILE A 474 7.34 12.56 7.25
CA ILE A 474 6.98 13.99 7.32
C ILE A 474 8.23 14.88 7.18
N ALA A 475 9.35 14.51 7.80
CA ALA A 475 10.57 15.30 7.73
C ALA A 475 11.05 15.52 6.28
N GLY A 476 11.06 14.47 5.46
CA GLY A 476 11.40 14.57 4.04
C GLY A 476 10.48 15.51 3.27
N ILE A 477 9.18 15.51 3.59
CA ILE A 477 8.18 16.42 3.01
C ILE A 477 8.48 17.87 3.41
N LEU A 478 8.77 18.14 4.69
CA LEU A 478 9.08 19.48 5.18
C LEU A 478 10.35 20.05 4.55
N HIS A 479 11.39 19.25 4.36
CA HIS A 479 12.61 19.67 3.66
C HIS A 479 12.36 20.15 2.23
N VAL A 480 11.35 19.60 1.54
CA VAL A 480 10.94 20.08 0.21
C VAL A 480 10.11 21.34 0.32
N LEU A 481 9.09 21.36 1.18
CA LEU A 481 8.18 22.50 1.31
C LEU A 481 8.88 23.79 1.75
N GLU A 482 9.83 23.66 2.67
CA GLU A 482 10.61 24.77 3.21
C GLU A 482 11.87 25.09 2.39
N GLY A 483 12.12 24.34 1.32
CA GLY A 483 13.29 24.54 0.46
C GLY A 483 14.64 24.28 1.14
N TRP A 484 14.68 23.55 2.26
CA TRP A 484 15.93 23.27 2.96
C TRP A 484 16.85 22.39 2.11
N ASN A 485 18.05 22.90 1.84
CA ASN A 485 19.08 22.22 1.04
C ASN A 485 20.12 21.56 1.96
N ALA A 486 19.65 20.71 2.86
CA ALA A 486 20.50 20.02 3.84
C ALA A 486 20.24 18.51 3.82
N HIS A 487 21.31 17.74 3.96
CA HIS A 487 21.20 16.32 4.30
C HIS A 487 20.93 16.17 5.79
N GLU A 488 20.12 15.19 6.14
CA GLU A 488 19.90 14.75 7.51
C GLU A 488 20.23 13.26 7.56
N CYS A 489 21.51 12.99 7.78
CA CYS A 489 22.11 11.67 7.61
C CYS A 489 23.28 11.54 8.60
N ASP A 490 23.81 10.33 8.77
CA ASP A 490 24.84 10.01 9.74
C ASP A 490 24.48 10.53 11.16
N ASN A 491 25.35 11.32 11.79
CA ASN A 491 25.13 11.98 13.06
C ASN A 491 24.61 13.42 12.91
N MET A 492 24.47 13.92 11.68
CA MET A 492 23.99 15.28 11.42
C MET A 492 22.49 15.37 11.71
N MET A 493 22.12 16.33 12.55
CA MET A 493 20.73 16.67 12.85
C MET A 493 20.40 18.03 12.25
N PHE A 494 19.17 18.17 11.76
CA PHE A 494 18.59 19.46 11.47
C PHE A 494 18.13 20.15 12.76
N ASN A 495 17.86 21.45 12.70
CA ASN A 495 17.38 22.21 13.85
C ASN A 495 16.00 21.69 14.31
N ILE A 496 15.97 21.09 15.50
CA ILE A 496 14.81 20.39 16.09
C ILE A 496 13.62 21.36 16.28
N ASP A 497 13.86 22.57 16.77
CA ASP A 497 12.80 23.55 16.99
C ASP A 497 12.25 24.08 15.67
N LYS A 498 13.12 24.32 14.69
CA LYS A 498 12.73 24.80 13.36
C LYS A 498 11.86 23.78 12.63
N ILE A 499 12.25 22.49 12.62
CA ILE A 499 11.44 21.44 11.96
C ILE A 499 10.13 21.18 12.69
N TRP A 500 10.11 21.31 14.02
CA TRP A 500 8.87 21.25 14.79
C TRP A 500 7.91 22.37 14.44
N GLN A 501 8.36 23.62 14.38
CA GLN A 501 7.49 24.73 14.03
C GLN A 501 6.98 24.62 12.59
N ALA A 502 7.84 24.22 11.64
CA ALA A 502 7.43 23.99 10.26
C ALA A 502 6.37 22.89 10.14
N SER A 503 6.49 21.79 10.89
CA SER A 503 5.48 20.71 10.86
C SER A 503 4.10 21.23 11.26
N LEU A 504 4.02 22.01 12.35
CA LEU A 504 2.79 22.63 12.81
C LEU A 504 2.23 23.64 11.81
N GLN A 505 3.07 24.50 11.23
CA GLN A 505 2.68 25.50 10.22
C GLN A 505 2.12 24.87 8.94
N HIS A 506 2.65 23.71 8.54
CA HIS A 506 2.13 22.93 7.42
C HIS A 506 0.89 22.10 7.77
N GLY A 507 0.41 22.17 9.02
CA GLY A 507 -0.84 21.57 9.47
C GLY A 507 -0.72 20.13 9.95
N PHE A 508 0.50 19.60 10.13
CA PHE A 508 0.71 18.34 10.83
C PHE A 508 0.45 18.56 12.32
N GLN A 509 -0.34 17.69 12.94
CA GLN A 509 -0.70 17.85 14.35
C GLN A 509 -0.13 16.72 15.21
N PRO A 510 0.43 17.00 16.40
CA PRO A 510 0.90 15.96 17.30
C PRO A 510 -0.25 15.02 17.67
N LEU A 511 0.01 13.73 17.75
CA LEU A 511 -0.98 12.78 18.22
C LEU A 511 -1.21 12.99 19.72
N MET A 512 -2.46 13.22 20.10
CA MET A 512 -2.82 13.18 21.52
C MET A 512 -2.69 11.73 22.02
N THR A 513 -2.32 11.58 23.29
CA THR A 513 -2.35 10.29 23.97
C THR A 513 -3.69 9.64 23.71
N SER A 514 -3.67 8.43 23.16
CA SER A 514 -4.85 7.59 23.12
C SER A 514 -5.24 7.30 24.56
N THR A 515 -6.16 8.08 25.13
CA THR A 515 -7.10 7.49 26.07
C THR A 515 -7.80 6.42 25.25
N GLU A 516 -7.62 5.16 25.60
CA GLU A 516 -8.42 4.07 25.05
C GLU A 516 -9.89 4.51 25.17
N VAL A 517 -10.48 4.94 24.05
CA VAL A 517 -11.92 4.88 23.90
C VAL A 517 -12.17 3.38 23.86
N LYS A 518 -12.54 2.82 25.02
CA LYS A 518 -13.08 1.47 25.08
C LYS A 518 -14.19 1.38 24.03
N PRO A 519 -14.27 0.25 23.31
CA PRO A 519 -15.21 0.08 22.20
C PRO A 519 -16.65 0.40 22.59
#